data_AF-A0ABC8SCT2-F1
#
_entry.id   AF-A0ABC8SCT2-F1
#
_cell.length_a   1.000
_cell.length_b   1.000
_cell.length_c   1.000
_cell.angle_alpha   90.00
_cell.angle_beta   90.00
_cell.angle_gamma   90.00
#
_symmetry.space_group_name_H-M   'P 1'
#
loop_
_entity.id
_entity.type
_entity.pdbx_description
1 polymer ?
#
loop_
_entity_poly.entity_id
_entity_poly.type
_entity_poly.pdbx_seq_one_letter_code
_entity_poly.pdbx_strand_id
1 'polypeptide(L)'
;MAINDAATDWGLKCLRYEIRDISPPRGVRVAMEMQAEAERKKRTRVLESEGERQANINIADGRKISVILASEAAKMDQVNRAQGEAVAILARAQATSKGIAMVSQTLKEHGGVEAACLRIAEQYIQAFSKIAGKGTTLLLPTSASNPASMMAQALSLYKSLIGNNSGHKLPKHQ
;
A
#
# COMPACT_ATOMS: atom_id res chain seq x y z
N MET A 1 -59.46 -50.22 -3.20
CA MET A 1 -60.34 -51.12 -2.42
C MET A 1 -61.36 -51.89 -3.29
N ALA A 2 -61.64 -51.46 -4.53
CA ALA A 2 -62.63 -52.08 -5.41
C ALA A 2 -62.35 -53.56 -5.81
N ILE A 3 -61.09 -53.96 -5.99
CA ILE A 3 -60.76 -55.34 -6.43
C ILE A 3 -61.02 -56.39 -5.34
N ASN A 4 -60.78 -56.06 -4.07
CA ASN A 4 -60.97 -57.02 -2.97
C ASN A 4 -62.46 -57.22 -2.63
N ASP A 5 -63.28 -56.18 -2.82
CA ASP A 5 -64.74 -56.29 -2.69
C ASP A 5 -65.31 -57.27 -3.71
N ALA A 6 -64.98 -57.09 -5.00
CA ALA A 6 -65.46 -57.97 -6.06
C ALA A 6 -64.97 -59.43 -5.94
N ALA A 7 -63.82 -59.68 -5.29
CA ALA A 7 -63.30 -61.02 -5.05
C ALA A 7 -63.98 -61.74 -3.87
N THR A 8 -64.56 -60.99 -2.93
CA THR A 8 -65.21 -61.53 -1.73
C THR A 8 -66.50 -62.28 -2.10
N ASP A 9 -67.23 -61.82 -3.12
CA ASP A 9 -68.41 -62.50 -3.68
C ASP A 9 -68.12 -63.91 -4.20
N TRP A 10 -66.86 -64.21 -4.54
CA TRP A 10 -66.39 -65.52 -5.01
C TRP A 10 -65.59 -66.29 -3.94
N GLY A 11 -65.58 -65.82 -2.70
CA GLY A 11 -64.88 -66.48 -1.59
C GLY A 11 -63.35 -66.39 -1.65
N LEU A 12 -62.80 -65.48 -2.46
CA LEU A 12 -61.36 -65.30 -2.65
C LEU A 12 -60.85 -64.05 -1.91
N LYS A 13 -59.70 -64.16 -1.24
CA LYS A 13 -59.06 -63.04 -0.53
C LYS A 13 -57.80 -62.58 -1.26
N CYS A 14 -57.82 -61.35 -1.80
CA CYS A 14 -56.66 -60.77 -2.49
C CYS A 14 -55.64 -60.25 -1.48
N LEU A 15 -54.43 -60.82 -1.46
CA LEU A 15 -53.39 -60.45 -0.50
C LEU A 15 -52.48 -59.30 -0.98
N ARG A 16 -52.20 -59.24 -2.28
CA ARG A 16 -51.35 -58.22 -2.92
C ARG A 16 -51.75 -58.07 -4.37
N TYR A 17 -51.79 -56.83 -4.84
CA TYR A 17 -51.89 -56.52 -6.26
C TYR A 17 -50.59 -55.85 -6.70
N GLU A 18 -50.05 -56.30 -7.82
CA GLU A 18 -48.92 -55.65 -8.48
C GLU A 18 -49.33 -55.35 -9.90
N ILE A 19 -49.13 -54.11 -10.30
CA ILE A 19 -49.23 -53.72 -11.70
C ILE A 19 -47.95 -54.24 -12.35
N ARG A 20 -48.10 -55.04 -13.41
CA ARG A 20 -46.96 -55.47 -14.23
C ARG A 20 -46.60 -54.34 -15.20
N ASP A 21 -46.70 -54.60 -16.50
CA ASP A 21 -46.33 -53.63 -17.53
C ASP A 21 -47.56 -52.98 -18.15
N ILE A 22 -47.66 -51.67 -17.97
CA ILE A 22 -48.56 -50.83 -18.76
C ILE A 22 -47.73 -50.29 -19.93
N SER A 23 -48.02 -50.77 -21.14
CA SER A 23 -47.34 -50.30 -22.35
C SER A 23 -48.19 -49.23 -23.03
N PRO A 24 -47.86 -47.94 -22.91
CA PRO A 24 -48.59 -46.90 -23.62
C PRO A 24 -48.40 -47.05 -25.13
N PRO A 25 -49.42 -46.68 -25.93
CA PRO A 25 -49.35 -46.75 -27.39
C PRO A 25 -48.21 -45.88 -27.92
N ARG A 26 -47.61 -46.30 -29.04
CA ARG A 26 -46.35 -45.76 -29.56
C ARG A 26 -46.35 -44.23 -29.74
N GLY A 27 -47.48 -43.64 -30.18
CA GLY A 27 -47.61 -42.20 -30.35
C GLY A 27 -47.52 -41.40 -29.04
N VAL A 28 -48.11 -41.92 -27.95
CA VAL A 28 -48.06 -41.27 -26.62
C VAL A 28 -46.66 -41.38 -26.02
N ARG A 29 -45.99 -42.51 -26.21
CA ARG A 29 -44.61 -42.72 -25.74
C ARG A 29 -43.63 -41.73 -26.37
N VAL A 30 -43.69 -41.56 -27.70
CA VAL A 30 -42.84 -40.62 -28.42
C VAL A 30 -43.12 -39.17 -27.99
N ALA A 31 -44.39 -38.80 -27.82
CA ALA A 31 -44.75 -37.47 -27.33
C ALA A 31 -44.25 -37.21 -25.89
N MET A 32 -44.36 -38.21 -25.00
CA MET A 32 -43.83 -38.12 -23.64
C MET A 32 -42.31 -38.03 -23.62
N GLU A 33 -41.60 -38.80 -24.44
CA GLU A 33 -40.14 -38.73 -24.58
C GLU A 33 -39.69 -37.35 -25.07
N MET A 34 -40.35 -36.80 -26.09
CA MET A 34 -40.06 -35.45 -26.61
C MET A 34 -40.31 -34.36 -25.55
N GLN A 35 -41.40 -34.46 -24.79
CA GLN A 35 -41.69 -33.52 -23.72
C GLN A 35 -40.66 -33.62 -22.58
N ALA A 36 -40.31 -34.84 -22.15
CA ALA A 36 -39.33 -35.07 -21.12
C ALA A 36 -37.94 -34.55 -21.53
N GLU A 37 -37.55 -34.75 -22.79
CA GLU A 37 -36.30 -34.22 -23.34
C GLU A 37 -36.32 -32.68 -23.39
N ALA A 38 -37.44 -32.08 -23.80
CA ALA A 38 -37.60 -30.62 -23.83
C ALA A 38 -37.53 -30.00 -22.42
N GLU A 39 -38.20 -30.60 -21.44
CA GLU A 39 -38.12 -30.15 -20.04
C GLU A 39 -36.72 -30.32 -19.48
N ARG A 40 -36.04 -31.43 -19.78
CA ARG A 40 -34.67 -31.67 -19.35
C ARG A 40 -33.73 -30.62 -19.93
N LYS A 41 -33.80 -30.36 -21.23
CA LYS A 41 -33.02 -29.30 -21.90
C LYS A 41 -33.30 -27.92 -21.31
N LYS A 42 -34.58 -27.60 -21.02
CA LYS A 42 -34.95 -26.34 -20.38
C LYS A 42 -34.35 -26.23 -18.97
N ARG A 43 -34.48 -27.27 -18.15
CA ARG A 43 -33.91 -27.29 -16.79
C ARG A 43 -32.39 -27.17 -16.81
N THR A 44 -31.71 -27.89 -17.70
CA THR A 44 -30.25 -27.78 -17.84
C THR A 44 -29.82 -26.36 -18.21
N ARG A 45 -30.46 -25.73 -19.19
CA ARG A 45 -30.12 -24.35 -19.59
C ARG A 45 -30.34 -23.33 -18.47
N VAL A 46 -31.43 -23.47 -17.72
CA VAL A 46 -31.71 -22.57 -16.58
C VAL A 46 -30.65 -22.74 -15.50
N LEU A 47 -30.34 -23.99 -15.13
CA LEU A 47 -29.32 -24.27 -14.13
C LEU A 47 -27.92 -23.80 -14.55
N GLU A 48 -27.56 -23.96 -15.81
CA GLU A 48 -26.29 -23.50 -16.36
C GLU A 48 -26.21 -21.97 -16.32
N SER A 49 -27.26 -21.27 -16.76
CA SER A 49 -27.32 -19.80 -16.72
C SER A 49 -27.28 -19.25 -15.28
N GLU A 50 -27.96 -19.91 -14.35
CA GLU A 50 -27.92 -19.55 -12.93
C GLU A 50 -26.53 -19.80 -12.33
N GLY A 51 -25.90 -20.92 -12.68
CA GLY A 51 -24.53 -21.24 -12.26
C GLY A 51 -23.51 -20.22 -12.77
N GLU A 52 -23.58 -19.85 -14.05
CA GLU A 52 -22.73 -18.81 -14.64
C GLU A 52 -22.95 -17.45 -13.97
N ARG A 53 -24.21 -17.05 -13.75
CA ARG A 53 -24.54 -15.81 -13.05
C ARG A 53 -23.94 -15.80 -11.64
N GLN A 54 -24.10 -16.88 -10.88
CA GLN A 54 -23.57 -16.96 -9.52
C GLN A 54 -22.04 -16.95 -9.51
N ALA A 55 -21.39 -17.66 -10.44
CA ALA A 55 -19.95 -17.64 -10.59
C ALA A 55 -19.43 -16.23 -10.90
N ASN A 56 -20.07 -15.52 -11.83
CA ASN A 56 -19.70 -14.15 -12.18
C ASN A 56 -19.86 -13.17 -11.01
N ILE A 57 -20.94 -13.31 -10.22
CA ILE A 57 -21.14 -12.51 -8.99
C ILE A 57 -20.02 -12.79 -8.00
N ASN A 58 -19.73 -14.06 -7.71
CA ASN A 58 -18.68 -14.45 -6.77
C ASN A 58 -17.30 -13.92 -7.20
N ILE A 59 -16.98 -13.97 -8.49
CA ILE A 59 -15.73 -13.42 -9.04
C ILE A 59 -15.71 -11.89 -8.89
N ALA A 60 -16.81 -11.20 -9.21
CA ALA A 60 -16.90 -9.74 -9.09
C ALA A 60 -16.76 -9.28 -7.63
N ASP A 61 -17.42 -9.97 -6.70
CA ASP A 61 -17.33 -9.69 -5.27
C ASP A 61 -15.94 -9.98 -4.73
N GLY A 62 -15.33 -11.10 -5.10
CA GLY A 62 -13.95 -11.42 -4.76
C GLY A 62 -12.98 -10.35 -5.25
N ARG A 63 -13.15 -9.86 -6.49
CA ARG A 63 -12.35 -8.76 -7.04
C ARG A 63 -12.57 -7.46 -6.27
N LYS A 64 -13.82 -7.08 -5.99
CA LYS A 64 -14.14 -5.88 -5.21
C LYS A 64 -13.49 -5.91 -3.83
N ILE A 65 -13.64 -7.03 -3.11
CA ILE A 65 -13.05 -7.22 -1.78
C ILE A 65 -11.53 -7.17 -1.87
N SER A 66 -10.92 -7.82 -2.87
CA SER A 66 -9.46 -7.80 -3.05
C SER A 66 -8.91 -6.39 -3.27
N VAL A 67 -9.59 -5.55 -4.06
CA VAL A 67 -9.17 -4.17 -4.32
C VAL A 67 -9.32 -3.29 -3.08
N ILE A 68 -10.42 -3.46 -2.32
CA ILE A 68 -10.63 -2.73 -1.07
C ILE A 68 -9.52 -3.11 -0.07
N LEU A 69 -9.28 -4.40 0.13
CA LEU A 69 -8.27 -4.88 1.06
C LEU A 69 -6.86 -4.43 0.67
N ALA A 70 -6.53 -4.44 -0.63
CA ALA A 70 -5.25 -3.93 -1.12
C ALA A 70 -5.09 -2.43 -0.87
N SER A 71 -6.15 -1.64 -1.05
CA SER A 71 -6.15 -0.20 -0.77
C SER A 71 -6.00 0.09 0.73
N GLU A 72 -6.71 -0.66 1.58
CA GLU A 72 -6.60 -0.55 3.04
C GLU A 72 -5.21 -0.95 3.54
N ALA A 73 -4.66 -2.04 3.01
CA ALA A 73 -3.29 -2.48 3.31
C ALA A 73 -2.28 -1.41 2.90
N ALA A 74 -2.38 -0.85 1.69
CA ALA A 74 -1.50 0.22 1.23
C ALA A 74 -1.58 1.47 2.13
N LYS A 75 -2.78 1.83 2.59
CA LYS A 75 -2.97 2.95 3.53
C LYS A 75 -2.32 2.64 4.89
N MET A 76 -2.54 1.45 5.44
CA MET A 76 -1.91 1.03 6.70
C MET A 76 -0.39 1.00 6.59
N ASP A 77 0.15 0.46 5.49
CA ASP A 77 1.58 0.42 5.23
C ASP A 77 2.20 1.82 5.19
N GLN A 78 1.55 2.77 4.51
CA GLN A 78 2.01 4.16 4.48
C GLN A 78 2.00 4.80 5.87
N VAL A 79 0.93 4.59 6.64
CA VAL A 79 0.84 5.11 8.02
C VAL A 79 1.93 4.51 8.90
N ASN A 80 2.14 3.19 8.84
CA ASN A 80 3.15 2.50 9.63
C ASN A 80 4.56 2.96 9.26
N ARG A 81 4.85 3.16 7.97
CA ARG A 81 6.14 3.70 7.51
C ARG A 81 6.35 5.12 8.01
N ALA A 82 5.36 6.01 7.84
CA ALA A 82 5.46 7.38 8.30
C ALA A 82 5.65 7.48 9.83
N GLN A 83 4.95 6.63 10.59
CA GLN A 83 5.14 6.53 12.04
C GLN A 83 6.53 5.99 12.40
N GLY A 84 7.00 4.95 11.71
CA GLY A 84 8.33 4.40 11.90
C GLY A 84 9.43 5.43 11.62
N GLU A 85 9.28 6.20 10.54
CA GLU A 85 10.18 7.29 10.18
C GLU A 85 10.15 8.41 11.23
N ALA A 86 8.98 8.82 11.69
CA ALA A 86 8.85 9.83 12.74
C ALA A 86 9.54 9.39 14.04
N VAL A 87 9.33 8.14 14.47
CA VAL A 87 9.98 7.57 15.65
C VAL A 87 11.50 7.51 15.44
N ALA A 88 11.96 7.09 14.26
CA ALA A 88 13.39 7.04 13.94
C ALA A 88 14.04 8.42 13.97
N ILE A 89 13.38 9.45 13.42
CA ILE A 89 13.85 10.84 13.44
C ILE A 89 13.94 11.35 14.88
N LEU A 90 12.90 11.13 15.69
CA LEU A 90 12.90 11.53 17.09
C LEU A 90 14.01 10.83 17.88
N ALA A 91 14.16 9.52 17.72
CA ALA A 91 15.22 8.76 18.37
C ALA A 91 16.61 9.27 17.97
N ARG A 92 16.83 9.53 16.68
CA ARG A 92 18.09 10.09 16.17
C ARG A 92 18.34 11.50 16.70
N ALA A 93 17.32 12.36 16.72
CA ALA A 93 17.43 13.72 17.25
C ALA A 93 17.75 13.72 18.75
N GLN A 94 17.10 12.86 19.53
CA GLN A 94 17.40 12.69 20.95
C GLN A 94 18.81 12.15 21.19
N ALA A 95 19.24 11.15 20.43
CA ALA A 95 20.61 10.62 20.52
C ALA A 95 21.65 11.70 20.17
N THR A 96 21.40 12.48 19.12
CA THR A 96 22.26 13.59 18.70
C THR A 96 22.32 14.68 19.77
N SER A 97 21.18 15.08 20.33
CA SER A 97 21.10 16.06 21.40
C SER A 97 21.85 15.61 22.66
N LYS A 98 21.67 14.35 23.08
CA LYS A 98 22.42 13.76 24.20
C LYS A 98 23.92 13.74 23.92
N GLY A 99 24.33 13.38 22.71
CA GLY A 99 25.73 13.39 22.29
C GLY A 99 26.34 14.79 22.35
N ILE A 100 25.65 15.81 21.81
CA ILE A 100 26.09 17.21 21.87
C ILE A 100 26.16 17.70 23.32
N ALA A 101 25.18 17.36 24.15
CA ALA A 101 25.18 17.73 25.57
C ALA A 101 26.38 17.11 26.31
N MET A 102 26.68 15.83 26.07
CA MET A 102 27.84 15.14 26.63
C MET A 102 29.15 15.78 26.17
N VAL A 103 29.29 16.05 24.86
CA VAL A 103 30.46 16.74 24.30
C VAL A 103 30.60 18.14 24.91
N SER A 104 29.51 18.92 24.98
CA SER A 104 29.51 20.25 25.60
C SER A 104 29.93 20.20 27.07
N GLN A 105 29.54 19.16 27.81
CA GLN A 105 29.97 18.95 29.18
C GLN A 105 31.47 18.64 29.27
N THR A 106 32.00 17.74 28.44
CA THR A 106 33.44 17.44 28.38
C THR A 106 34.28 18.64 27.93
N LEU A 107 33.75 19.51 27.07
CA LEU A 107 34.46 20.71 26.62
C LEU A 107 34.62 21.77 27.72
N LYS A 108 33.75 21.75 28.74
CA LYS A 108 33.85 22.65 29.91
C LYS A 108 34.94 22.21 30.89
N GLU A 109 35.37 20.94 30.84
CA GLU A 109 36.49 20.43 31.62
C GLU A 109 37.83 20.92 31.02
N HIS A 110 38.87 21.04 31.85
CA HIS A 110 40.12 21.75 31.52
C HIS A 110 40.74 21.32 30.18
N GLY A 111 40.99 22.28 29.28
CA GLY A 111 41.64 22.07 27.98
C GLY A 111 40.74 21.52 26.86
N GLY A 112 39.44 21.28 27.12
CA GLY A 112 38.52 20.69 26.15
C GLY A 112 38.31 21.51 24.87
N VAL A 113 38.36 22.84 24.96
CA VAL A 113 38.20 23.74 23.80
C VAL A 113 39.40 23.65 22.84
N GLU A 114 40.62 23.56 23.35
CA GLU A 114 41.83 23.43 22.53
C GLU A 114 41.91 22.06 21.85
N ALA A 115 41.54 20.98 22.56
CA ALA A 115 41.42 19.65 21.96
C ALA A 115 40.35 19.58 20.86
N ALA A 116 39.22 20.28 21.05
CA ALA A 116 38.17 20.37 20.03
C ALA A 116 38.63 21.12 18.77
N CYS A 117 39.35 22.24 18.92
CA CYS A 117 39.90 22.99 17.81
C CYS A 117 40.90 22.17 16.97
N LEU A 118 41.81 21.43 17.62
CA LEU A 118 42.74 20.53 16.94
C LEU A 118 42.00 19.42 16.17
N ARG A 119 40.97 18.82 16.78
CA ARG A 119 40.12 17.81 16.13
C ARG A 119 39.39 18.34 14.90
N ILE A 120 38.87 19.57 14.95
CA ILE A 120 38.21 20.22 13.81
C ILE A 120 39.22 20.45 12.68
N ALA A 121 40.43 20.92 13.01
CA ALA A 121 41.50 21.10 12.04
C ALA A 121 41.90 19.78 11.36
N GLU A 122 42.04 18.69 12.13
CA GLU A 122 42.29 17.34 11.59
C GLU A 122 41.17 16.87 10.66
N GLN A 123 39.90 17.06 11.04
CA GLN A 123 38.75 16.69 10.21
C GLN A 123 38.68 17.52 8.92
N TYR A 124 38.98 18.81 8.98
CA TYR A 124 39.05 19.67 7.80
C TYR A 124 40.14 19.19 6.83
N ILE A 125 41.35 18.90 7.34
CA ILE A 125 42.46 18.37 6.53
C ILE A 125 42.10 17.01 5.93
N GLN A 126 41.45 16.11 6.69
CA GLN A 126 40.99 14.82 6.18
C GLN A 126 39.89 14.94 5.13
N ALA A 127 38.91 15.83 5.32
CA ALA A 127 37.85 16.08 4.36
C ALA A 127 38.42 16.69 3.06
N PHE A 128 39.33 17.64 3.20
CA PHE A 128 40.06 18.23 2.09
C PHE A 128 40.91 17.18 1.36
N SER A 129 41.60 16.29 2.09
CA SER A 129 42.37 15.17 1.54
C SER A 129 41.48 14.17 0.77
N LYS A 130 40.28 13.85 1.26
CA LYS A 130 39.32 12.98 0.55
C LYS A 130 38.77 13.60 -0.73
N ILE A 131 38.62 14.93 -0.76
CA ILE A 131 38.20 15.68 -1.95
C ILE A 131 39.36 15.76 -2.95
N ALA A 132 40.57 16.10 -2.48
CA ALA A 132 41.78 16.16 -3.29
C ALA A 132 42.19 14.79 -3.86
N GLY A 133 41.95 13.70 -3.13
CA GLY A 133 42.25 12.33 -3.59
C GLY A 133 41.23 11.74 -4.57
N LYS A 134 40.02 12.31 -4.68
CA LYS A 134 38.99 11.89 -5.65
C LYS A 134 38.81 12.86 -6.83
N GLY A 135 39.41 14.05 -6.78
CA GLY A 135 39.17 15.14 -7.73
C GLY A 135 40.40 15.52 -8.55
N THR A 136 40.75 14.72 -9.56
CA THR A 136 41.46 15.23 -10.74
C THR A 136 40.48 16.11 -11.52
N THR A 137 40.43 17.41 -11.23
CA THR A 137 40.19 18.53 -12.16
C THR A 137 40.27 19.82 -11.35
N LEU A 138 41.47 20.37 -11.34
CA LEU A 138 41.82 21.68 -10.82
C LEU A 138 41.22 22.75 -11.75
N LEU A 139 39.96 23.11 -11.57
CA LEU A 139 39.45 24.39 -12.05
C LEU A 139 39.52 25.38 -10.89
N LEU A 140 40.73 25.89 -10.65
CA LEU A 140 40.90 27.18 -9.98
C LEU A 140 40.41 28.24 -10.97
N PRO A 141 39.33 29.00 -10.68
CA PRO A 141 39.20 30.31 -11.30
C PRO A 141 40.46 31.08 -10.88
N THR A 142 41.18 31.65 -11.85
CA THR A 142 42.36 32.50 -11.61
C THR A 142 42.06 33.74 -10.76
N SER A 143 40.83 33.90 -10.27
CA SER A 143 40.41 34.86 -9.25
C SER A 143 40.62 34.39 -7.80
N ALA A 144 40.93 33.10 -7.58
CA ALA A 144 41.16 32.51 -6.25
C ALA A 144 42.58 32.72 -5.70
N SER A 145 43.41 33.55 -6.33
CA SER A 145 44.74 33.90 -5.77
C SER A 145 44.65 34.85 -4.58
N ASN A 146 43.46 35.37 -4.24
CA ASN A 146 43.33 36.34 -3.15
C ASN A 146 42.11 36.07 -2.25
N PRO A 147 42.25 35.38 -1.11
CA PRO A 147 41.15 35.15 -0.16
C PRO A 147 40.52 36.46 0.38
N ALA A 148 41.22 37.59 0.28
CA ALA A 148 40.70 38.91 0.66
C ALA A 148 39.55 39.39 -0.23
N SER A 149 39.54 39.06 -1.53
CA SER A 149 38.49 39.50 -2.45
C SER A 149 37.18 38.73 -2.24
N MET A 150 37.26 37.44 -1.90
CA MET A 150 36.11 36.63 -1.49
C MET A 150 35.51 37.11 -0.18
N MET A 151 36.35 37.45 0.81
CA MET A 151 35.85 38.02 2.07
C MET A 151 35.23 39.41 1.86
N ALA A 152 35.79 40.24 0.98
CA ALA A 152 35.20 41.55 0.66
C ALA A 152 33.83 41.43 -0.01
N GLN A 153 33.63 40.45 -0.90
CA GLN A 153 32.32 40.16 -1.50
C GLN A 153 31.33 39.54 -0.51
N ALA A 154 31.78 38.65 0.38
CA ALA A 154 30.93 38.11 1.43
C ALA A 154 30.49 39.20 2.42
N LEU A 155 31.41 40.08 2.82
CA LEU A 155 31.12 41.22 3.70
C LEU A 155 30.24 42.29 3.02
N SER A 156 30.39 42.52 1.71
CA SER A 156 29.51 43.46 0.99
C SER A 156 28.09 42.92 0.84
N LEU A 157 27.93 41.61 0.61
CA LEU A 157 26.62 40.95 0.62
C LEU A 157 25.98 41.00 2.00
N TYR A 158 26.74 40.70 3.05
CA TYR A 158 26.29 40.84 4.44
C TYR A 158 25.88 42.29 4.77
N LYS A 159 26.67 43.28 4.34
CA LYS A 159 26.36 44.70 4.50
C LYS A 159 25.12 45.13 3.71
N SER A 160 24.90 44.58 2.52
CA SER A 160 23.68 44.85 1.74
C SER A 160 22.43 44.23 2.38
N LEU A 161 22.55 43.03 2.97
CA LEU A 161 21.46 42.37 3.69
C LEU A 161 21.11 43.08 5.00
N ILE A 162 22.10 43.63 5.69
CA ILE A 162 21.88 44.45 6.89
C ILE A 162 21.35 45.85 6.54
N GLY A 163 21.89 46.47 5.49
CA GLY A 163 21.48 47.81 5.05
C GLY A 163 20.05 47.87 4.50
N ASN A 164 19.54 46.78 3.92
CA ASN A 164 18.16 46.71 3.43
C ASN A 164 17.12 46.51 4.54
N ASN A 165 17.51 46.13 5.76
CA ASN A 165 16.57 45.79 6.84
C ASN A 165 16.26 46.96 7.80
N SER A 166 16.85 48.13 7.59
CA SER A 166 16.64 49.33 8.42
C SER A 166 15.76 50.42 7.79
N GLY A 167 14.98 50.10 6.74
CA GLY A 167 14.29 51.10 5.93
C GLY A 167 12.76 50.97 5.74
N HIS A 168 12.07 50.00 6.36
CA HIS A 168 10.62 49.87 6.14
C HIS A 168 9.80 50.69 7.17
N LYS A 169 9.78 52.02 7.01
CA LYS A 169 8.73 52.87 7.59
C LYS A 169 7.54 52.89 6.63
N LEU A 170 6.41 52.35 7.09
CA LEU A 170 5.13 52.39 6.39
C LEU A 170 4.71 53.86 6.12
N PRO A 171 4.23 54.20 4.90
CA PRO A 171 3.49 55.44 4.71
C PRO A 171 2.08 55.29 5.30
N LYS A 172 1.80 56.01 6.40
CA LYS A 172 0.44 56.48 6.68
C LYS A 172 0.19 57.66 5.74
N HIS A 173 -0.86 57.62 4.93
CA HIS A 173 -1.69 58.80 4.65
C HIS A 173 -2.97 58.41 3.89
N GLN A 174 -4.08 58.94 4.44
CA GLN A 174 -5.45 59.04 3.95
C GLN A 174 -6.34 57.81 4.11
#